data_AF-D9SSG7-F1
#
_entry.id   AF-D9SSG7-F1
#
_cell.length_a   1.000
_cell.length_b   1.000
_cell.length_c   1.000
_cell.angle_alpha   90.00
_cell.angle_beta   90.00
_cell.angle_gamma   90.00
#
_symmetry.space_group_name_H-M   'P 1'
#
loop_
_entity.id
_entity.type
_entity.pdbx_description
1 polymer ?
#
loop_
_entity_poly.entity_id
_entity_poly.type
_entity_poly.pdbx_seq_one_letter_code
_entity_poly.pdbx_strand_id
1 'polypeptide(L)'
;MNINENVNFNAHIIGRDSNNIDTIAMYLAATIDTANMNISITCNTVNKAIVISDADNVKAQYEEFEALVKERAKELGYVIF
;
A
#
# COMPACT_ATOMS: atom_id res chain seq x y z
N MET A 1 -14.89 11.27 18.96
CA MET A 1 -13.48 11.34 19.41
C MET A 1 -12.70 11.87 18.21
N ASN A 2 -12.28 13.13 18.19
CA ASN A 2 -11.50 13.67 17.06
C ASN A 2 -10.04 13.29 17.30
N ILE A 3 -9.63 12.18 16.71
CA ILE A 3 -8.25 11.71 16.74
C ILE A 3 -7.53 12.44 15.60
N ASN A 4 -6.83 13.53 15.93
CA ASN A 4 -5.83 14.13 15.04
C ASN A 4 -4.57 13.25 15.06
N GLU A 5 -4.63 12.07 14.45
CA GLU A 5 -3.49 11.17 14.26
C GLU A 5 -3.08 11.14 12.80
N ASN A 6 -1.80 11.41 12.56
CA ASN A 6 -1.18 11.05 11.29
C ASN A 6 -0.76 9.58 11.38
N VAL A 7 -1.43 8.73 10.62
CA VAL A 7 -1.12 7.29 10.58
C VAL A 7 -0.29 7.01 9.33
N ASN A 8 0.86 6.36 9.52
CA ASN A 8 1.73 5.96 8.43
C ASN A 8 1.76 4.43 8.31
N PHE A 9 1.56 3.94 7.09
CA PHE A 9 1.69 2.54 6.73
C PHE A 9 2.88 2.36 5.79
N ASN A 10 3.66 1.32 6.01
CA ASN A 10 4.74 0.96 5.11
C ASN A 10 4.64 -0.54 4.82
N ALA A 11 4.77 -0.90 3.56
CA ALA A 11 4.78 -2.28 3.10
C ALA A 11 5.76 -2.45 1.95
N HIS A 12 6.04 -3.69 1.61
CA HIS A 12 6.78 -4.05 0.42
C HIS A 12 6.01 -5.15 -0.29
N ILE A 13 5.98 -5.06 -1.62
CA ILE A 13 5.42 -6.11 -2.46
C ILE A 13 6.57 -7.01 -2.89
N ILE A 14 6.36 -8.31 -2.72
CA ILE A 14 7.30 -9.35 -3.12
C ILE A 14 6.73 -10.03 -4.36
N GLY A 15 7.55 -10.20 -5.38
CA GLY A 15 7.23 -11.08 -6.50
C GLY A 15 8.34 -12.08 -6.72
N ARG A 16 8.05 -13.09 -7.52
CA ARG A 16 9.02 -14.16 -7.79
C ARG A 16 9.84 -13.86 -9.03
N ASP A 17 11.17 -13.94 -8.89
CA ASP A 17 12.10 -13.71 -10.01
C ASP A 17 12.22 -14.94 -10.94
N SER A 18 13.02 -14.81 -12.01
CA SER A 18 13.25 -15.90 -12.98
C SER A 18 13.97 -17.13 -12.42
N ASN A 19 14.56 -17.01 -11.24
CA ASN A 19 15.22 -18.11 -10.52
C ASN A 19 14.31 -18.70 -9.43
N ASN A 20 13.03 -18.29 -9.41
CA ASN A 20 12.05 -18.71 -8.43
C ASN A 20 12.36 -18.21 -7.00
N ILE A 21 13.07 -17.09 -6.89
CA ILE A 21 13.46 -16.43 -5.63
C ILE A 21 12.52 -15.25 -5.36
N ASP A 22 12.06 -15.17 -4.12
CA ASP A 22 11.21 -14.08 -3.65
C ASP A 22 12.04 -12.79 -3.53
N THR A 23 11.67 -11.79 -4.33
CA THR A 23 12.40 -10.52 -4.45
C THR A 23 11.45 -9.34 -4.29
N ILE A 24 11.92 -8.28 -3.65
CA ILE A 24 11.14 -7.04 -3.50
C ILE A 24 10.92 -6.43 -4.88
N ALA A 25 9.66 -6.31 -5.27
CA ALA A 25 9.23 -5.68 -6.52
C ALA A 25 8.99 -4.18 -6.33
N MET A 26 8.34 -3.81 -5.22
CA MET A 26 7.96 -2.42 -4.93
C MET A 26 7.96 -2.13 -3.42
N TYR A 27 8.19 -0.87 -3.07
CA TYR A 27 7.92 -0.34 -1.73
C TYR A 27 6.63 0.49 -1.77
N LEU A 28 5.78 0.31 -0.76
CA LEU A 28 4.55 1.06 -0.58
C LEU A 28 4.64 1.86 0.71
N ALA A 29 4.19 3.11 0.65
CA ALA A 29 3.99 3.95 1.81
C ALA A 29 2.62 4.61 1.71
N ALA A 30 1.87 4.65 2.80
CA ALA A 30 0.64 5.42 2.88
C ALA A 30 0.63 6.31 4.11
N THR A 31 0.06 7.50 3.97
CA THR A 31 -0.14 8.44 5.07
C THR A 31 -1.61 8.85 5.09
N ILE A 32 -2.24 8.70 6.25
CA ILE A 32 -3.57 9.22 6.56
C ILE A 32 -3.37 10.42 7.48
N ASP A 33 -3.70 11.62 6.99
CA ASP A 33 -3.66 12.86 7.75
C ASP A 33 -5.09 13.27 8.11
N THR A 34 -5.53 12.91 9.31
CA THR A 34 -6.90 13.20 9.76
C THR A 34 -7.14 14.69 10.00
N ALA A 35 -6.09 15.50 10.22
CA ALA A 35 -6.23 16.94 10.40
C ALA A 35 -6.59 17.65 9.09
N ASN A 36 -6.03 17.18 7.98
CA ASN A 36 -6.28 17.72 6.64
C ASN A 36 -7.27 16.87 5.81
N MET A 37 -7.81 15.81 6.40
CA MET A 37 -8.66 14.82 5.71
C MET A 37 -8.03 14.33 4.39
N ASN A 38 -6.73 14.03 4.42
CA ASN A 38 -5.97 13.60 3.24
C ASN A 38 -5.44 12.18 3.41
N ILE A 39 -5.49 11.39 2.34
CA ILE A 39 -4.84 10.08 2.24
C ILE A 39 -3.95 10.09 1.01
N SER A 40 -2.67 9.80 1.22
CA SER A 40 -1.68 9.63 0.16
C SER A 40 -1.15 8.22 0.18
N ILE A 41 -1.10 7.56 -0.97
CA ILE A 41 -0.40 6.29 -1.18
C ILE A 41 0.70 6.54 -2.22
N THR A 42 1.93 6.23 -1.84
CA THR A 42 3.11 6.34 -2.70
C THR A 42 3.66 4.94 -2.97
N CYS A 43 3.80 4.59 -4.23
CA CYS A 43 4.46 3.36 -4.66
C CYS A 43 5.81 3.68 -5.31
N ASN A 44 6.86 2.98 -4.89
CA ASN A 44 8.18 3.05 -5.52
C ASN A 44 8.55 1.67 -6.09
N THR A 45 8.52 1.55 -7.41
CA THR A 45 8.90 0.32 -8.10
C THR A 45 10.41 0.18 -8.19
N VAL A 46 10.95 -0.89 -7.60
CA VAL A 46 12.39 -1.18 -7.62
C VAL A 46 12.76 -2.26 -8.62
N ASN A 47 11.84 -3.18 -8.94
CA ASN A 47 12.06 -4.19 -9.97
C ASN A 47 10.87 -4.28 -10.93
N LYS A 48 10.94 -3.50 -12.01
CA LYS A 48 9.89 -3.43 -13.03
C LYS A 48 9.67 -4.75 -13.77
N ALA A 49 10.71 -5.58 -13.92
CA ALA A 49 10.57 -6.87 -14.59
C ALA A 49 9.63 -7.79 -13.80
N ILE A 50 9.80 -7.86 -12.48
CA ILE A 50 8.95 -8.66 -11.59
C ILE A 50 7.51 -8.11 -11.57
N VAL A 51 7.33 -6.79 -11.54
CA VAL A 51 5.99 -6.17 -11.59
C VAL A 51 5.23 -6.56 -12.87
N ILE A 52 5.93 -6.77 -13.98
CA ILE A 52 5.32 -7.19 -15.24
C ILE A 52 5.10 -8.70 -15.29
N SER A 53 6.08 -9.51 -14.85
CA SER A 53 6.02 -10.96 -14.96
C SER A 53 5.11 -11.62 -13.92
N ASP A 54 4.92 -11.00 -12.76
CA ASP A 54 4.10 -11.50 -11.64
C ASP A 54 2.99 -10.48 -11.29
N ALA A 55 2.42 -9.86 -12.33
CA ALA A 55 1.50 -8.72 -12.21
C ALA A 55 0.26 -9.04 -11.37
N ASP A 56 -0.29 -10.25 -11.45
CA ASP A 56 -1.49 -10.64 -10.70
C ASP A 56 -1.22 -10.72 -9.20
N ASN A 57 -0.10 -11.32 -8.80
CA ASN A 57 0.33 -11.40 -7.41
C ASN A 57 0.65 -10.01 -6.84
N VAL A 58 1.40 -9.22 -7.62
CA VAL A 58 1.74 -7.84 -7.28
C VAL A 58 0.48 -6.98 -7.09
N LYS A 59 -0.51 -7.15 -7.98
CA LYS A 59 -1.80 -6.47 -7.87
C LYS A 59 -2.57 -6.92 -6.63
N ALA A 60 -2.64 -8.22 -6.35
CA ALA A 60 -3.33 -8.74 -5.17
C ALA A 60 -2.76 -8.17 -3.87
N GLN A 61 -1.42 -8.14 -3.74
CA GLN A 61 -0.76 -7.55 -2.56
C GLN A 61 -1.00 -6.04 -2.45
N TYR A 62 -1.05 -5.31 -3.58
CA TYR A 62 -1.40 -3.90 -3.56
C TYR A 62 -2.85 -3.67 -3.12
N GLU A 63 -3.79 -4.46 -3.64
CA GLU A 63 -5.21 -4.36 -3.27
C GLU A 63 -5.44 -4.68 -1.79
N GLU A 64 -4.71 -5.63 -1.22
CA GLU A 64 -4.73 -5.93 0.22
C GLU A 64 -4.21 -4.74 1.03
N PHE A 65 -3.07 -4.15 0.63
CA PHE A 65 -2.55 -2.95 1.28
C PHE A 65 -3.53 -1.78 1.21
N GLU A 66 -4.13 -1.54 0.03
CA GLU A 66 -5.11 -0.47 -0.15
C GLU A 66 -6.37 -0.70 0.70
N ALA A 67 -6.83 -1.95 0.82
CA ALA A 67 -7.96 -2.30 1.67
C ALA A 67 -7.69 -1.98 3.14
N LEU A 68 -6.48 -2.29 3.65
CA LEU A 68 -6.08 -1.98 5.02
C LEU A 68 -6.01 -0.46 5.28
N VAL A 69 -5.44 0.30 4.34
CA VAL A 69 -5.40 1.77 4.45
C VAL A 69 -6.81 2.35 4.47
N LYS A 70 -7.71 1.85 3.62
CA LYS A 70 -9.12 2.27 3.57
C LYS A 70 -9.88 1.88 4.84
N GLU A 71 -9.68 0.67 5.35
CA GLU A 71 -10.29 0.23 6.61
C GLU A 71 -9.88 1.14 7.76
N ARG A 72 -8.57 1.43 7.89
CA ARG A 72 -8.10 2.39 8.91
C ARG A 72 -8.70 3.78 8.72
N ALA A 73 -8.80 4.25 7.47
CA ALA A 73 -9.42 5.54 7.19
C ALA A 73 -10.89 5.58 7.64
N LYS A 74 -11.66 4.50 7.42
CA LYS A 74 -13.05 4.39 7.90
C LYS A 74 -13.12 4.45 9.42
N GLU A 75 -12.26 3.72 10.13
CA GLU A 75 -12.18 3.78 11.60
C GLU A 75 -11.89 5.19 12.12
N LEU A 76 -11.09 5.96 11.38
CA LEU A 76 -10.74 7.35 11.70
C LEU A 76 -11.80 8.38 11.27
N GLY A 77 -12.92 7.92 10.69
CA GLY A 77 -14.06 8.77 10.35
C GLY A 77 -14.10 9.30 8.91
N TYR A 78 -13.29 8.76 8.00
CA TYR A 78 -13.43 9.06 6.57
C TYR A 78 -14.65 8.35 5.99
N VAL A 79 -15.68 9.11 5.62
CA VAL A 79 -16.99 8.60 5.16
C VAL A 79 -16.99 8.21 3.66
N ILE A 80 -15.93 8.52 2.91
CA ILE A 80 -15.90 8.45 1.43
C ILE A 80 -15.50 7.05 0.90
N PHE A 81 -15.40 6.03 1.76
CA PHE A 81 -15.05 4.66 1.36
C PHE A 81 -16.07 3.61 1.78
#